data_AF-A0A4R6T158-F1
#
_entry.id   AF-A0A4R6T158-F1
#
_cell.length_a   1.000
_cell.length_b   1.000
_cell.length_c   1.000
_cell.angle_alpha   90.00
_cell.angle_beta   90.00
_cell.angle_gamma   90.00
#
_symmetry.space_group_name_H-M   'P 1'
#
loop_
_entity.id
_entity.type
_entity.pdbx_description
1 polymer ?
#
loop_
_entity_poly.entity_id
_entity_poly.type
_entity_poly.pdbx_seq_one_letter_code
_entity_poly.pdbx_strand_id
1 'polypeptide(L)'
;MKHPYKSQLLLNLKAHYRDPSWRTVTFFDSSRDEILFIVPDGENIKTVFKNLFNILDGLPEIEHPSERVVISFCYKNGEGYCSELINPNNQDEINLALIGYRPERRIRLEEIQDYPIV
;
A
#
# COMPACT_ATOMS: atom_id res chain seq x y z
N MET A 1 -12.07 -4.25 16.81
CA MET A 1 -11.07 -3.93 15.76
C MET A 1 -11.70 -2.92 14.81
N LYS A 2 -11.06 -1.76 14.53
CA LYS A 2 -11.68 -0.72 13.70
C LYS A 2 -11.47 -0.91 12.19
N HIS A 3 -10.60 -1.83 11.77
CA HIS A 3 -10.24 -2.05 10.36
C HIS A 3 -10.01 -3.54 9.99
N PRO A 4 -11.03 -4.41 10.08
CA PRO A 4 -10.87 -5.85 9.78
C PRO A 4 -10.32 -6.13 8.38
N TYR A 5 -10.81 -5.43 7.34
CA TYR A 5 -10.37 -5.68 5.96
C TYR A 5 -8.92 -5.29 5.74
N LYS A 6 -8.53 -4.07 6.15
CA LYS A 6 -7.13 -3.61 6.02
C LYS A 6 -6.17 -4.50 6.78
N SER A 7 -6.58 -4.99 7.96
CA SER A 7 -5.76 -5.89 8.77
C SER A 7 -5.55 -7.23 8.07
N GLN A 8 -6.62 -7.82 7.52
CA GLN A 8 -6.51 -9.11 6.81
C GLN A 8 -5.73 -8.96 5.50
N LEU A 9 -5.96 -7.88 4.76
CA LEU A 9 -5.23 -7.57 3.52
C LEU A 9 -3.74 -7.40 3.79
N LEU A 10 -3.36 -6.69 4.85
CA LEU A 10 -1.98 -6.56 5.29
C LEU A 10 -1.33 -7.93 5.57
N LEU A 11 -2.04 -8.82 6.27
CA LEU A 11 -1.53 -10.17 6.55
C LEU A 11 -1.33 -10.98 5.28
N ASN A 12 -2.30 -10.94 4.36
CA ASN A 12 -2.22 -11.66 3.09
C ASN A 12 -1.06 -11.13 2.22
N LEU A 13 -0.87 -9.82 2.14
CA LEU A 13 0.23 -9.20 1.39
C LEU A 13 1.59 -9.48 2.04
N LYS A 14 1.70 -9.47 3.37
CA LYS A 14 2.93 -9.88 4.07
C LYS A 14 3.28 -11.34 3.83
N ALA A 15 2.28 -12.23 3.73
CA ALA A 15 2.51 -13.62 3.39
C ALA A 15 3.03 -13.80 1.94
N HIS A 16 2.59 -12.93 1.02
CA HIS A 16 3.13 -12.88 -0.34
C HIS A 16 4.58 -12.35 -0.36
N TYR A 17 4.81 -11.18 0.23
CA TYR A 17 6.13 -10.55 0.37
C TYR A 17 6.90 -11.07 1.60
N ARG A 18 6.97 -12.40 1.74
CA ARG A 18 7.53 -13.07 2.94
C ARG A 18 9.04 -12.91 3.14
N ASP A 19 9.75 -12.37 2.16
CA ASP A 19 11.19 -12.18 2.27
C ASP A 19 11.49 -11.08 3.30
N PRO A 20 12.37 -11.33 4.30
CA PRO A 20 12.66 -10.37 5.39
C PRO A 20 13.22 -9.01 4.94
N SER A 21 13.70 -8.90 3.70
CA SER A 21 14.16 -7.64 3.13
C SER A 21 13.03 -6.66 2.81
N TRP A 22 11.79 -7.15 2.67
CA TRP A 22 10.61 -6.31 2.57
C TRP A 22 10.26 -5.73 3.94
N ARG A 23 10.04 -4.42 4.00
CA ARG A 23 9.51 -3.78 5.20
C ARG A 23 8.13 -3.22 4.90
N THR A 24 7.28 -3.16 5.91
CA THR A 24 5.94 -2.59 5.78
C THR A 24 5.70 -1.55 6.86
N VAL A 25 5.15 -0.42 6.46
CA VAL A 25 4.70 0.67 7.33
C VAL A 25 3.20 0.86 7.12
N THR A 26 2.44 1.05 8.19
CA THR A 26 0.98 1.22 8.11
C THR A 26 0.56 2.57 8.67
N PHE A 27 -0.26 3.29 7.93
CA PHE A 27 -0.92 4.50 8.36
C PHE A 27 -2.43 4.25 8.32
N PHE A 28 -2.97 3.65 9.38
CA PHE A 28 -4.41 3.41 9.56
C PHE A 28 -4.96 4.40 10.59
N ASP A 29 -4.95 5.67 10.24
CA ASP A 29 -5.41 6.76 11.10
C ASP A 29 -6.56 7.53 10.43
N SER A 30 -7.10 8.55 11.10
CA SER A 30 -8.23 9.33 10.57
C SER A 30 -7.92 10.12 9.29
N SER A 31 -6.63 10.25 8.94
CA SER A 31 -6.15 10.99 7.77
C SER A 31 -5.67 10.09 6.64
N ARG A 32 -5.30 8.84 6.94
CA ARG A 32 -4.65 7.92 6.02
C ARG A 32 -5.15 6.49 6.19
N ASP A 33 -5.26 5.81 5.04
CA ASP A 33 -5.64 4.40 4.93
C ASP A 33 -4.56 3.61 4.20
N GLU A 34 -3.28 3.81 4.54
CA GLU A 34 -2.15 3.38 3.70
C GLU A 34 -1.39 2.18 4.27
N ILE A 35 -1.10 1.21 3.40
CA ILE A 35 -0.08 0.18 3.60
C ILE A 35 1.08 0.51 2.67
N LEU A 36 2.22 0.93 3.23
CA LEU A 36 3.44 1.25 2.50
C LEU A 36 4.43 0.09 2.59
N PHE A 37 4.81 -0.47 1.44
CA PHE A 37 5.87 -1.44 1.31
C PHE A 37 7.18 -0.76 0.91
N ILE A 38 8.23 -0.99 1.69
CA ILE A 38 9.59 -0.58 1.35
C ILE A 38 10.22 -1.73 0.57
N VAL A 39 10.48 -1.47 -0.71
CA VAL A 39 10.97 -2.45 -1.68
C VAL A 39 12.44 -2.78 -1.39
N PRO A 40 12.84 -4.07 -1.42
CA PRO A 40 14.22 -4.48 -1.23
C PRO A 40 15.19 -3.92 -2.27
N ASP A 41 16.48 -3.91 -1.91
CA ASP A 41 17.54 -3.56 -2.86
C ASP A 41 17.64 -4.67 -3.93
N GLY A 42 17.59 -4.28 -5.20
CA GLY A 42 17.63 -5.22 -6.35
C GLY A 42 16.27 -5.51 -6.98
N GLU A 43 15.16 -5.18 -6.29
CA GLU A 43 13.82 -5.24 -6.85
C GLU A 43 13.50 -3.98 -7.65
N ASN A 44 12.73 -4.13 -8.73
CA ASN A 44 12.28 -2.99 -9.54
C ASN A 44 10.88 -2.56 -9.11
N ILE A 45 10.77 -1.38 -8.50
CA ILE A 45 9.49 -0.87 -7.97
C ILE A 45 8.38 -0.79 -9.03
N LYS A 46 8.71 -0.49 -10.30
CA LYS A 46 7.70 -0.42 -11.37
C LYS A 46 7.18 -1.80 -11.73
N THR A 47 8.03 -2.83 -11.70
CA THR A 47 7.61 -4.22 -11.93
C THR A 47 6.74 -4.71 -10.78
N VAL A 48 7.15 -4.44 -9.54
CA VAL A 48 6.37 -4.75 -8.34
C VAL A 48 4.98 -4.11 -8.42
N PHE A 49 4.93 -2.81 -8.70
CA PHE A 49 3.69 -2.06 -8.80
C PHE A 49 2.76 -2.56 -9.90
N LYS A 50 3.29 -2.83 -11.10
CA LYS A 50 2.50 -3.38 -12.22
C LYS A 50 1.88 -4.75 -11.92
N ASN A 51 2.51 -5.53 -11.05
CA ASN A 51 2.02 -6.84 -10.66
C ASN A 51 1.01 -6.80 -9.51
N LEU A 52 0.76 -5.63 -8.89
CA LEU A 52 -0.08 -5.52 -7.69
C LEU A 52 -1.47 -6.16 -7.90
N PHE A 53 -2.19 -5.82 -8.96
CA PHE A 53 -3.53 -6.36 -9.19
C PHE A 53 -3.52 -7.89 -9.39
N ASN A 54 -2.54 -8.42 -10.14
CA ASN A 54 -2.39 -9.87 -10.28
C ASN A 54 -2.13 -10.56 -8.93
N ILE A 55 -1.40 -9.90 -8.03
CA ILE A 55 -1.17 -10.41 -6.67
C ILE A 55 -2.48 -10.39 -5.89
N LEU A 56 -3.21 -9.27 -5.91
CA LEU A 56 -4.49 -9.12 -5.22
C LEU A 56 -5.52 -10.16 -5.68
N ASP A 57 -5.61 -10.44 -6.98
CA ASP A 57 -6.50 -11.45 -7.55
C ASP A 57 -6.15 -12.89 -7.09
N GLY A 58 -4.90 -13.13 -6.70
CA GLY A 58 -4.42 -14.41 -6.18
C GLY A 58 -4.51 -14.56 -4.66
N LEU A 59 -4.91 -13.52 -3.92
CA LEU A 59 -5.04 -13.60 -2.47
C LEU A 59 -6.35 -14.31 -2.07
N PRO A 60 -6.41 -14.90 -0.86
CA PRO A 60 -7.66 -15.38 -0.30
C PRO A 60 -8.72 -14.27 -0.30
N GLU A 61 -9.94 -14.61 -0.70
CA GLU A 61 -11.07 -13.68 -0.66
C GLU A 61 -11.26 -13.18 0.78
N ILE A 62 -11.40 -11.87 0.92
CA ILE A 62 -11.67 -11.20 2.18
C ILE A 62 -13.07 -10.62 2.01
N GLU A 63 -13.96 -10.82 2.97
CA GLU A 63 -15.20 -10.04 2.97
C GLU A 63 -14.84 -8.57 2.79
N HIS A 64 -15.49 -7.90 1.84
CA HIS A 64 -15.18 -6.54 1.42
C HIS A 64 -16.09 -5.55 2.17
N PRO A 65 -15.85 -5.20 3.45
CA PRO A 65 -16.44 -4.01 4.01
C PRO A 65 -15.95 -2.82 3.18
N SER A 66 -16.69 -1.71 3.22
CA SER A 66 -16.43 -0.46 2.49
C SER A 66 -15.14 0.28 2.92
N GLU A 67 -14.14 -0.47 3.41
CA GLU A 67 -12.85 0.01 3.82
C GLU A 67 -11.97 0.28 2.60
N ARG A 68 -11.87 1.57 2.29
CA ARG A 68 -10.88 2.16 1.41
C ARG A 68 -9.46 1.89 1.92
N VAL A 69 -8.53 1.52 1.04
CA VAL A 69 -7.11 1.33 1.39
C VAL A 69 -6.20 1.74 0.24
N VAL A 70 -5.07 2.36 0.58
CA VAL A 70 -4.01 2.73 -0.34
C VAL A 70 -2.89 1.71 -0.16
N ILE A 71 -2.48 1.07 -1.25
CA ILE A 71 -1.28 0.24 -1.24
C ILE A 71 -0.20 1.02 -1.97
N SER A 72 0.91 1.29 -1.30
CA SER A 72 2.01 2.06 -1.84
C SER A 72 3.34 1.34 -1.73
N PHE A 73 4.28 1.73 -2.59
CA PHE A 73 5.64 1.23 -2.60
C PHE A 73 6.62 2.39 -2.61
N CYS A 74 7.77 2.23 -1.98
CA CYS A 74 8.92 3.13 -2.16
C CYS A 74 10.24 2.37 -1.95
N TYR A 75 11.35 2.96 -2.39
CA TYR A 75 12.68 2.49 -1.97
C TYR A 75 13.01 2.96 -0.54
N LYS A 76 14.05 2.38 0.05
CA LYS A 76 14.52 2.72 1.42
C LYS A 76 14.90 4.19 1.62
N ASN A 77 15.16 4.93 0.55
CA ASN A 77 15.44 6.38 0.58
C ASN A 77 14.16 7.24 0.38
N GLY A 78 12.99 6.62 0.28
CA GLY A 78 11.71 7.28 0.03
C GLY A 78 11.44 7.64 -1.44
N GLU A 79 12.35 7.32 -2.36
CA GLU A 79 12.18 7.55 -3.80
C GLU A 79 11.34 6.48 -4.48
N GLY A 80 10.93 6.76 -5.72
CA GLY A 80 10.20 5.81 -6.54
C GLY A 80 8.78 5.54 -6.07
N TYR A 81 8.22 6.42 -5.23
CA TYR A 81 6.86 6.27 -4.70
C TYR A 81 5.86 5.99 -5.82
N CYS A 82 5.06 4.96 -5.64
CA CYS A 82 3.88 4.70 -6.45
C CYS A 82 2.80 4.10 -5.55
N SER A 83 1.54 4.27 -5.94
CA SER A 83 0.43 3.79 -5.12
C SER A 83 -0.82 3.50 -5.92
N GLU A 84 -1.60 2.56 -5.42
CA GLU A 84 -2.90 2.19 -5.95
C GLU A 84 -3.99 2.38 -4.90
N LEU A 85 -5.19 2.76 -5.34
CA LEU A 85 -6.35 2.88 -4.46
C LEU A 85 -7.23 1.66 -4.60
N ILE A 86 -7.50 0.98 -3.48
CA ILE A 86 -8.39 -0.17 -3.41
C ILE A 86 -9.65 0.24 -2.66
N ASN A 87 -10.81 -0.18 -3.18
CA ASN A 87 -12.15 0.18 -2.71
C ASN A 87 -12.33 1.72 -2.60
N PRO A 88 -12.22 2.46 -3.72
CA PRO A 88 -12.45 3.91 -3.71
C PRO A 88 -13.86 4.23 -3.21
N ASN A 89 -14.01 5.37 -2.53
CA ASN A 89 -15.33 5.92 -2.25
C ASN A 89 -15.77 6.85 -3.39
N ASN A 90 -17.04 7.28 -3.38
CA ASN A 90 -17.60 8.16 -4.42
C ASN A 90 -16.78 9.45 -4.61
N GLN A 91 -16.19 10.00 -3.54
CA GLN A 91 -15.38 11.21 -3.64
C GLN A 91 -14.03 10.93 -4.32
N ASP A 92 -13.41 9.78 -4.05
CA ASP A 92 -12.19 9.35 -4.74
C ASP A 92 -12.46 9.17 -6.25
N GLU A 93 -13.60 8.58 -6.61
CA GLU A 93 -14.00 8.41 -8.02
C GLU A 93 -14.21 9.75 -8.73
N ILE A 94 -14.92 10.69 -8.07
CA ILE A 94 -15.10 12.05 -8.58
C ILE A 94 -13.74 12.73 -8.77
N ASN A 95 -12.86 12.64 -7.77
CA ASN A 95 -11.52 13.24 -7.86
C ASN A 95 -10.76 12.63 -9.03
N LEU A 96 -10.71 11.30 -9.16
CA LEU A 96 -10.01 10.62 -10.25
C LEU A 96 -10.57 11.03 -11.62
N ALA A 97 -11.88 11.15 -11.76
CA ALA A 97 -12.53 11.60 -12.99
C ALA A 97 -12.20 13.07 -13.34
N LEU A 98 -12.00 13.93 -12.35
CA LEU A 98 -11.70 15.35 -12.55
C LEU A 98 -10.24 15.62 -12.90
N ILE A 99 -9.29 14.96 -12.22
CA ILE A 99 -7.86 15.22 -12.41
C ILE A 99 -7.14 14.18 -13.27
N GLY A 100 -7.77 13.02 -13.54
CA GLY A 100 -7.26 11.97 -14.43
C GLY A 100 -6.10 11.15 -13.88
N TYR A 101 -5.55 11.50 -12.72
CA TYR A 101 -4.50 10.76 -12.03
C TYR A 101 -4.59 11.02 -10.51
N ARG A 102 -3.96 10.14 -9.72
CA ARG A 102 -3.83 10.37 -8.27
C ARG A 102 -2.51 11.09 -7.99
N PRO A 103 -2.51 12.23 -7.27
CA PRO A 103 -1.27 12.89 -6.88
C PRO A 103 -0.42 11.97 -6.01
N GLU A 104 0.80 11.71 -6.44
CA GLU A 104 1.78 10.99 -5.66
C GLU A 104 2.31 11.87 -4.52
N ARG A 105 2.47 11.28 -3.33
CA ARG A 105 3.04 11.98 -2.19
C ARG A 105 4.55 11.77 -2.16
N ARG A 106 5.26 12.71 -1.52
CA ARG A 106 6.66 12.51 -1.16
C ARG A 106 6.75 11.80 0.19
N ILE A 107 7.49 10.70 0.24
CA ILE A 107 7.82 10.01 1.49
C ILE A 107 8.88 10.82 2.24
N ARG A 108 8.64 11.09 3.52
CA ARG A 108 9.67 11.63 4.41
C ARG A 108 10.48 10.50 5.02
N LEU A 109 11.79 10.69 5.19
CA LEU A 109 12.67 9.64 5.73
C LEU A 109 12.26 9.23 7.15
N GLU A 110 11.76 10.17 7.94
CA GLU A 110 11.23 9.89 9.29
C GLU A 110 10.12 8.84 9.27
N GLU A 111 9.28 8.81 8.21
CA GLU A 111 8.17 7.87 8.09
C GLU A 111 8.60 6.40 7.89
N ILE A 112 9.86 6.17 7.48
CA ILE A 112 10.39 4.84 7.14
C ILE A 112 11.57 4.39 8.03
N GLN A 113 12.10 5.29 8.86
CA GLN A 113 13.18 5.00 9.80
C GLN A 113 12.68 4.39 11.11
N ASP A 114 11.49 4.76 11.59
CA ASP A 114 11.01 4.44 12.95
C ASP A 114 10.35 3.06 13.12
N TYR A 115 10.32 2.20 12.09
CA TYR A 115 9.73 0.86 12.22
C TYR A 115 10.81 -0.20 12.47
N PRO A 116 10.92 -0.75 13.71
CA PRO A 116 11.88 -1.80 14.01
C PRO A 116 11.60 -3.03 13.16
N ILE A 117 12.69 -3.67 12.71
CA ILE A 117 12.69 -5.02 12.16
C ILE A 117 12.33 -5.94 13.33
N VAL A 118 11.08 -6.42 13.38
CA VAL A 118 10.65 -7.46 14.33
C VAL A 118 10.68 -8.80 13.62
#